data_AF-A0A1K2IB93-F1
#
_entry.id   AF-A0A1K2IB93-F1
#
_cell.length_a   1.000
_cell.length_b   1.000
_cell.length_c   1.000
_cell.angle_alpha   90.00
_cell.angle_beta   90.00
_cell.angle_gamma   90.00
#
_symmetry.space_group_name_H-M   'P 1'
#
loop_
_entity.id
_entity.type
_entity.pdbx_description
1 polymer ?
#
loop_
_entity_poly.entity_id
_entity_poly.type
_entity_poly.pdbx_seq_one_letter_code
_entity_poly.pdbx_strand_id
1 'polypeptide(L)'
;MKKIPKIGCACEKPTSDYTEYRSSELGIDHTNGRNAEVMIQQCKLCQRIWIHYFVEFEHHSKSGRWYKGIVTKKDRSQITPENAVEFLENLEWYVYGGSYFQSTGTFGEGKVNVDV
;
A
#
# COMPACT_ATOMS: atom_id res chain seq x y z
N MET A 1 -12.90 1.32 10.77
CA MET A 1 -11.97 0.26 10.34
C MET A 1 -12.71 -0.86 9.62
N LYS A 2 -12.31 -1.17 8.39
CA LYS A 2 -12.80 -2.27 7.56
C LYS A 2 -12.07 -3.55 7.94
N LYS A 3 -12.81 -4.57 8.37
CA LYS A 3 -12.23 -5.88 8.73
C LYS A 3 -11.82 -6.65 7.48
N ILE A 4 -10.63 -7.25 7.52
CA ILE A 4 -10.11 -8.05 6.42
C ILE A 4 -9.74 -9.45 6.93
N PRO A 5 -10.50 -10.49 6.57
CA PRO A 5 -10.22 -11.83 7.06
C PRO A 5 -8.86 -12.31 6.54
N LYS A 6 -8.00 -12.86 7.40
CA LYS A 6 -6.77 -13.53 6.97
C LYS A 6 -7.12 -14.90 6.41
N ILE A 7 -6.67 -15.19 5.19
CA ILE A 7 -6.90 -16.50 4.54
C ILE A 7 -5.61 -17.31 4.37
N GLY A 8 -4.47 -16.80 4.84
CA GLY A 8 -3.20 -17.52 4.82
C GLY A 8 -2.55 -17.58 3.44
N CYS A 9 -2.94 -16.69 2.51
CA CYS A 9 -2.30 -16.59 1.21
C CYS A 9 -0.89 -16.00 1.33
N ALA A 10 0.02 -16.39 0.43
CA ALA A 10 1.38 -15.85 0.40
C ALA A 10 1.42 -14.31 0.30
N CYS A 11 0.46 -13.70 -0.42
CA CYS A 11 0.36 -12.24 -0.54
C CYS A 11 0.10 -11.52 0.80
N GLU A 12 -0.43 -12.22 1.82
CA GLU A 12 -0.66 -11.63 3.15
C GLU A 12 0.59 -11.58 4.01
N LYS A 13 1.68 -12.23 3.57
CA LYS A 13 2.96 -12.15 4.25
C LYS A 13 3.51 -10.72 4.10
N PRO A 14 4.03 -10.11 5.18
CA PRO A 14 4.63 -8.78 5.09
C PRO A 14 5.75 -8.69 4.05
N THR A 15 6.49 -9.78 3.91
CA THR A 15 7.61 -9.94 2.96
C THR A 15 7.17 -10.53 1.62
N SER A 16 5.90 -10.40 1.24
CA SER A 16 5.40 -10.87 -0.06
C SER A 16 6.14 -10.17 -1.21
N ASP A 17 6.62 -10.97 -2.15
CA ASP A 17 7.41 -10.52 -3.28
C ASP A 17 6.52 -9.95 -4.40
N TYR A 18 7.03 -8.96 -5.14
CA TYR A 18 6.30 -8.30 -6.22
C TYR A 18 5.87 -9.28 -7.33
N THR A 19 6.60 -10.38 -7.52
CA THR A 19 6.27 -11.43 -8.51
C THR A 19 4.98 -12.18 -8.19
N GLU A 20 4.48 -12.12 -6.96
CA GLU A 20 3.20 -12.73 -6.56
C GLU A 20 1.97 -12.00 -7.15
N TYR A 21 2.17 -10.82 -7.74
CA TYR A 21 1.11 -9.92 -8.18
C TYR A 21 1.10 -9.68 -9.69
N ARG A 22 -0.09 -9.40 -10.23
CA ARG A 22 -0.27 -8.64 -11.47
C ARG A 22 -0.47 -7.18 -11.09
N SER A 23 0.39 -6.30 -11.57
CA SER A 23 0.39 -4.90 -11.19
C SER A 23 -0.07 -4.00 -12.34
N SER A 24 -0.79 -2.94 -12.00
CA SER A 24 -1.12 -1.84 -12.91
C SER A 24 -1.01 -0.52 -12.18
N GLU A 25 -0.44 0.49 -12.81
CA GLU A 25 -0.43 1.85 -12.28
C GLU A 25 -1.86 2.38 -12.12
N LEU A 26 -2.09 3.11 -11.02
CA LEU A 26 -3.28 3.92 -10.82
C LEU A 26 -2.99 5.40 -11.10
N GLY A 27 -1.81 5.87 -10.73
CA GLY A 27 -1.35 7.24 -11.00
C GLY A 27 -0.38 7.74 -9.94
N ILE A 28 -0.13 9.05 -9.97
CA ILE A 28 0.73 9.74 -9.03
C ILE A 28 -0.12 10.62 -8.14
N ASP A 29 0.17 10.59 -6.86
CA ASP A 29 -0.49 11.37 -5.84
C ASP A 29 0.37 12.58 -5.46
N HIS A 30 -0.12 13.76 -5.84
CA HIS A 30 0.59 15.03 -5.70
C HIS A 30 0.24 15.79 -4.41
N THR A 31 -0.61 15.24 -3.55
CA THR A 31 -1.03 15.93 -2.31
C THR A 31 0.20 16.27 -1.47
N ASN A 32 0.25 17.50 -0.95
CA ASN A 32 1.40 18.01 -0.18
C ASN A 32 2.76 17.88 -0.88
N GLY A 33 2.80 17.76 -2.22
CA GLY A 33 4.03 17.63 -2.99
C GLY A 33 4.72 16.26 -2.86
N ARG A 34 4.03 15.22 -2.36
CA ARG A 34 4.63 13.89 -2.13
C ARG A 34 5.05 13.15 -3.40
N ASN A 35 4.37 13.39 -4.52
CA ASN A 35 4.59 12.70 -5.80
C ASN A 35 4.63 11.16 -5.64
N ALA A 36 3.72 10.62 -4.83
CA ALA A 36 3.73 9.21 -4.48
C ALA A 36 3.15 8.35 -5.62
N GLU A 37 3.80 7.23 -5.93
CA GLU A 37 3.30 6.26 -6.89
C GLU A 37 2.21 5.40 -6.25
N VAL A 38 1.07 5.32 -6.93
CA VAL A 38 -0.05 4.47 -6.52
C VAL A 38 -0.27 3.40 -7.57
N MET A 39 -0.19 2.14 -7.15
CA MET A 39 -0.38 0.96 -7.97
C MET A 39 -1.48 0.10 -7.41
N ILE A 40 -2.14 -0.65 -8.29
CA ILE A 40 -2.98 -1.77 -7.90
C ILE A 40 -2.31 -3.08 -8.23
N GLN A 41 -2.36 -3.97 -7.26
CA GLN A 41 -1.75 -5.29 -7.31
C GLN A 41 -2.84 -6.33 -7.10
N GLN A 42 -3.02 -7.24 -8.06
CA GLN A 42 -3.90 -8.39 -7.89
C GLN A 42 -3.06 -9.63 -7.64
N CYS A 43 -3.27 -10.29 -6.49
CA CYS A 43 -2.57 -11.53 -6.18
C CYS A 43 -2.89 -12.60 -7.23
N LYS A 44 -1.86 -13.21 -7.81
CA LYS A 44 -2.01 -14.28 -8.82
C LYS A 44 -2.66 -15.55 -8.25
N LEU A 45 -2.53 -15.80 -6.95
CA LEU A 45 -3.06 -16.99 -6.28
C LEU A 45 -4.50 -16.79 -5.79
N CYS A 46 -4.71 -15.89 -4.83
CA CYS A 46 -6.02 -15.72 -4.17
C CYS A 46 -6.90 -14.62 -4.79
N GLN A 47 -6.42 -13.92 -5.83
CA GLN A 47 -7.16 -12.86 -6.53
C GLN A 47 -7.53 -11.63 -5.69
N ARG A 48 -7.05 -11.52 -4.43
CA ARG A 48 -7.21 -10.31 -3.62
C ARG A 48 -6.58 -9.11 -4.31
N ILE A 49 -7.28 -7.99 -4.24
CA ILE A 49 -6.85 -6.70 -4.78
C ILE A 49 -6.17 -5.95 -3.65
N TRP A 50 -4.97 -5.48 -3.94
CA TRP A 50 -4.14 -4.68 -3.06
C TRP A 50 -3.94 -3.31 -3.69
N ILE A 51 -4.01 -2.27 -2.87
CA ILE A 51 -3.41 -0.97 -3.18
C ILE A 51 -1.97 -0.99 -2.69
N HIS A 52 -1.05 -0.50 -3.50
CA HIS A 52 0.34 -0.28 -3.14
C HIS A 52 0.67 1.20 -3.33
N TYR A 53 1.10 1.82 -2.24
CA TYR A 53 1.39 3.25 -2.16
C TYR A 53 2.87 3.40 -1.84
N PHE A 54 3.64 4.09 -2.68
CA PHE A 54 5.07 4.31 -2.48
C PHE A 54 5.42 5.79 -2.59
N VAL A 55 6.16 6.29 -1.62
CA VAL A 55 6.66 7.67 -1.62
C VAL A 55 8.13 7.68 -1.21
N GLU A 56 8.93 8.46 -1.93
CA GLU A 56 10.32 8.76 -1.61
C GLU A 56 10.59 10.23 -1.88
N PHE A 57 11.36 10.87 -1.00
CA PHE A 57 11.71 12.28 -1.12
C PHE A 57 13.19 12.40 -1.46
N GLU A 58 13.48 12.82 -2.70
CA GLU A 58 14.84 12.85 -3.27
C GLU A 58 15.85 13.62 -2.41
N HIS A 59 15.40 14.67 -1.73
CA HIS A 59 16.26 15.51 -0.86
C HIS A 59 16.55 14.90 0.52
N HIS A 60 15.98 13.73 0.83
CA HIS A 60 16.13 13.07 2.13
C HIS A 60 16.64 11.64 1.97
N SER A 61 17.82 11.36 2.52
CA SER A 61 18.34 9.99 2.58
C SER A 61 17.41 9.10 3.40
N LYS A 62 17.19 7.85 2.95
CA LYS A 62 16.36 6.84 3.63
C LYS A 62 14.91 7.30 3.85
N SER A 63 14.33 7.99 2.87
CA SER A 63 12.97 8.53 2.94
C SER A 63 11.93 7.63 2.27
N GLY A 64 12.33 6.54 1.62
CA GLY A 64 11.42 5.58 1.00
C GLY A 64 10.46 4.96 2.01
N ARG A 65 9.15 5.10 1.74
CA ARG A 65 8.04 4.58 2.52
C ARG A 65 7.07 3.91 1.55
N TRP A 66 6.66 2.69 1.86
CA TRP A 66 5.57 2.05 1.13
C TRP A 66 4.54 1.42 2.06
N TYR A 67 3.32 1.33 1.56
CA TYR A 67 2.18 0.72 2.22
C TYR A 67 1.41 -0.16 1.23
N LYS A 68 0.94 -1.31 1.72
CA LYS A 68 0.10 -2.25 0.98
C LYS A 68 -1.16 -2.56 1.81
N GLY A 69 -2.33 -2.40 1.21
CA GLY A 69 -3.60 -2.71 1.85
C GLY A 69 -4.54 -3.48 0.95
N ILE A 70 -5.27 -4.45 1.51
CA ILE A 70 -6.29 -5.18 0.75
C ILE A 70 -7.55 -4.32 0.63
N VAL A 71 -8.09 -4.24 -0.58
CA VAL A 71 -9.31 -3.49 -0.90
C VAL A 71 -10.30 -4.37 -1.65
N THR A 72 -11.59 -4.07 -1.54
CA THR A 72 -12.62 -4.79 -2.31
C THR A 72 -12.67 -4.30 -3.76
N LYS A 73 -13.34 -5.05 -4.65
CA LYS A 73 -13.62 -4.57 -6.02
C LYS A 73 -14.45 -3.27 -6.03
N LYS A 74 -15.34 -3.10 -5.05
CA LYS A 74 -16.11 -1.86 -4.87
C LYS A 74 -15.20 -0.71 -4.49
N ASP A 75 -14.33 -0.90 -3.49
CA ASP A 75 -13.35 0.10 -3.08
C ASP A 75 -12.45 0.50 -4.24
N ARG A 76 -11.91 -0.47 -4.99
CA ARG A 76 -11.05 -0.25 -6.15
C ARG A 76 -11.63 0.76 -7.16
N SER A 77 -12.93 0.75 -7.38
CA SER A 77 -13.59 1.68 -8.32
C SER A 77 -13.69 3.12 -7.82
N GLN A 78 -13.45 3.35 -6.53
CA GLN A 78 -13.54 4.64 -5.85
C GLN A 78 -12.16 5.20 -5.47
N ILE A 79 -11.11 4.39 -5.55
CA ILE A 79 -9.75 4.80 -5.21
C ILE A 79 -9.17 5.64 -6.35
N THR A 80 -8.71 6.84 -6.02
CA THR A 80 -7.82 7.69 -6.80
C THR A 80 -6.44 7.68 -6.15
N PRO A 81 -5.39 8.20 -6.83
CA PRO A 81 -4.09 8.37 -6.18
C PRO A 81 -4.20 9.19 -4.87
N GLU A 82 -4.94 10.30 -4.87
CA GLU A 82 -5.01 11.26 -3.77
C GLU A 82 -5.71 10.72 -2.52
N ASN A 83 -6.73 9.87 -2.71
CA ASN A 83 -7.48 9.27 -1.60
C ASN A 83 -6.95 7.91 -1.14
N ALA A 84 -5.91 7.37 -1.79
CA ALA A 84 -5.33 6.06 -1.49
C ALA A 84 -4.98 5.87 -0.01
N VAL A 85 -4.45 6.92 0.62
CA VAL A 85 -4.11 6.98 2.04
C VAL A 85 -5.33 6.76 2.93
N GLU A 86 -6.46 7.40 2.62
CA GLU A 86 -7.70 7.25 3.40
C GLU A 86 -8.16 5.79 3.42
N PHE A 87 -8.01 5.07 2.31
CA PHE A 87 -8.36 3.65 2.24
C PHE A 87 -7.44 2.80 3.12
N LEU A 88 -6.13 3.08 3.12
CA LEU A 88 -5.14 2.38 3.94
C LEU A 88 -5.41 2.58 5.43
N GLU A 89 -5.62 3.82 5.87
CA GLU A 89 -5.86 4.16 7.28
C GLU A 89 -7.17 3.58 7.81
N ASN A 90 -8.13 3.35 6.92
CA ASN A 90 -9.41 2.75 7.27
C ASN A 90 -9.37 1.22 7.34
N LEU A 91 -8.27 0.54 7.04
CA LEU A 91 -8.17 -0.91 7.16
C LEU A 91 -7.96 -1.34 8.62
N GLU A 92 -8.41 -2.55 8.96
CA GLU A 92 -8.06 -3.20 10.23
C GLU A 92 -6.54 -3.45 10.33
N TRP A 93 -5.90 -3.74 9.20
CA TRP A 93 -4.47 -3.89 9.10
C TRP A 93 -4.00 -3.61 7.68
N TYR A 94 -2.76 -3.15 7.55
CA TYR A 94 -2.01 -3.03 6.30
C TYR A 94 -0.60 -3.56 6.51
N VAL A 95 0.16 -3.65 5.43
CA VAL A 95 1.60 -3.95 5.47
C VAL A 95 2.36 -2.70 5.08
N TYR A 96 3.44 -2.38 5.77
CA TYR A 96 4.29 -1.25 5.41
C TYR A 96 5.78 -1.60 5.53
N GLY A 97 6.61 -0.79 4.88
CA GLY A 97 8.06 -0.90 4.94
C GLY A 97 8.74 0.20 4.15
N GLY A 98 10.03 0.03 3.91
CA GLY A 98 10.88 1.01 3.25
C GLY A 98 12.04 1.44 4.13
N SER A 99 12.96 2.21 3.54
CA SER A 99 14.18 2.67 4.19
C SER A 99 13.91 3.58 5.39
N TYR A 100 12.82 4.35 5.36
CA TYR A 100 12.36 5.16 6.49
C TYR A 100 12.05 4.32 7.74
N PHE A 101 11.44 3.15 7.54
CA PHE A 101 11.05 2.25 8.61
C PHE A 101 12.12 1.22 8.98
N GLN A 102 13.24 1.17 8.24
CA GLN A 102 14.26 0.12 8.37
C GLN A 102 13.66 -1.30 8.32
N SER A 103 12.63 -1.49 7.48
CA SER A 103 11.85 -2.72 7.40
C SER A 103 11.57 -3.12 5.96
N THR A 104 11.68 -4.41 5.67
CA THR A 104 11.27 -5.01 4.39
C THR A 104 9.80 -5.42 4.36
N GLY A 105 9.06 -5.15 5.44
CA GLY A 105 7.64 -5.43 5.55
C GLY A 105 7.25 -5.82 6.98
N THR A 106 6.33 -5.08 7.59
CA THR A 106 5.68 -5.44 8.86
C THR A 106 4.20 -5.04 8.82
N PHE A 107 3.40 -5.53 9.77
CA PHE A 107 2.00 -5.15 9.89
C PHE A 107 1.85 -3.81 10.60
N GLY A 108 0.89 -3.00 10.15
CA GLY A 108 0.50 -1.75 10.78
C GLY A 108 -1.02 -1.56 10.75
N GLU A 109 -1.47 -0.54 11.48
CA GLU A 109 -2.87 -0.13 11.58
C GLU A 109 -2.95 1.38 11.79
N GLY A 110 -4.11 1.97 11.50
CA GLY A 110 -4.35 3.40 11.73
C GLY A 110 -3.52 4.32 10.82
N LYS A 111 -3.05 5.43 11.37
CA LYS A 111 -2.45 6.53 10.60
C LYS A 111 -1.22 6.08 9.81
N VAL A 112 -1.11 6.50 8.56
CA VAL A 112 0.09 6.31 7.74
C VAL A 112 0.96 7.55 7.76
N ASN A 113 2.28 7.35 7.79
CA ASN A 113 3.26 8.43 7.68
C ASN A 113 3.73 8.51 6.22
N VAL A 114 3.23 9.48 5.47
CA VAL A 114 3.55 9.67 4.04
C VAL A 114 4.01 11.08 3.70
N ASP A 115 3.87 12.02 4.64
CA ASP A 115 4.35 13.40 4.53
C ASP A 115 5.71 13.57 5.26
N VAL A 116 6.37 14.71 5.02
CA VAL A 116 7.61 15.15 5.70
C VAL A 116 7.30 16.16 6.79
#